data_AF-A0A3C1A2C4-F1
#
_entry.id   AF-A0A3C1A2C4-F1
#
_cell.length_a   1.000
_cell.length_b   1.000
_cell.length_c   1.000
_cell.angle_alpha   90.00
_cell.angle_beta   90.00
_cell.angle_gamma   90.00
#
_symmetry.space_group_name_H-M   'P 1'
#
loop_
_entity.id
_entity.type
_entity.pdbx_description
1 polymer ?
#
loop_
_entity_poly.entity_id
_entity_poly.type
_entity_poly.pdbx_seq_one_letter_code
_entity_poly.pdbx_strand_id
1 'polypeptide(L)'
;MESPIVGEQVGLAEAQVRVPFQAPLPSYVPNSAALTEVWASPKDVKPSMRSLAFVYSNGLTIIIHQEDEATNWEALATPPFTLININGHAGVGKDPGKEEVMGEWYDYPGSVSWQVGRLQISVYSQHHSMEELIRVAESMEIR
;
A
#
# COMPACT_ATOMS: atom_id res chain seq x y z
N MET A 1 4.64 -2.04 -17.82
CA MET A 1 3.99 -1.68 -16.55
C MET A 1 4.49 -0.30 -16.18
N GLU A 2 3.60 0.58 -15.73
CA GLU A 2 4.00 1.87 -15.16
C GLU A 2 4.55 1.67 -13.75
N SER A 3 5.48 2.52 -13.34
CA SER A 3 6.12 2.42 -12.01
C SER A 3 5.10 2.67 -10.89
N PRO A 4 5.05 1.86 -9.82
CA PRO A 4 4.08 2.03 -8.73
C PRO A 4 4.32 3.28 -7.88
N ILE A 5 5.53 3.82 -7.93
CA ILE A 5 5.95 5.07 -7.29
C ILE A 5 6.91 5.84 -8.20
N VAL A 6 7.15 7.12 -7.94
CA VAL A 6 8.31 7.80 -8.55
C VAL A 6 9.58 7.26 -7.88
N GLY A 7 10.27 6.34 -8.56
CA GLY A 7 11.34 5.55 -7.97
C GLY A 7 12.16 4.72 -8.94
N GLU A 8 13.09 3.96 -8.37
CA GLU A 8 13.97 3.02 -9.07
C GLU A 8 13.67 1.61 -8.61
N GLN A 9 13.65 0.65 -9.54
CA GLN A 9 13.59 -0.77 -9.21
C GLN A 9 14.94 -1.21 -8.63
N VAL A 10 14.92 -1.79 -7.42
CA VAL A 10 16.10 -2.17 -6.65
C VAL A 10 15.89 -3.53 -5.97
N GLY A 11 16.92 -4.06 -5.32
CA GLY A 11 16.76 -5.20 -4.42
C GLY A 11 16.17 -4.80 -3.06
N LEU A 12 15.54 -5.76 -2.36
CA LEU A 12 14.93 -5.54 -1.04
C LEU A 12 15.92 -4.96 -0.01
N ALA A 13 17.15 -5.47 0.03
CA ALA A 13 18.18 -4.97 0.95
C ALA A 13 18.56 -3.52 0.65
N GLU A 14 18.64 -3.11 -0.62
CA GLU A 14 18.92 -1.72 -0.98
C GLU A 14 17.73 -0.81 -0.66
N ALA A 15 16.51 -1.24 -0.96
CA ALA A 15 15.29 -0.51 -0.61
C ALA A 15 15.23 -0.21 0.89
N GLN A 16 15.53 -1.20 1.74
CA GLN A 16 15.48 -1.06 3.19
C GLN A 16 16.51 -0.03 3.73
N VAL A 17 17.65 0.13 3.07
CA VAL A 17 18.67 1.13 3.44
C VAL A 17 18.30 2.53 2.98
N ARG A 18 17.44 2.67 1.95
CA ARG A 18 17.04 3.97 1.40
C ARG A 18 16.05 4.71 2.29
N VAL A 19 15.24 4.00 3.07
CA VAL A 19 14.19 4.60 3.90
C VAL A 19 14.58 4.71 5.37
N PRO A 20 14.04 5.72 6.10
CA PRO A 20 14.31 5.90 7.53
C PRO A 20 13.42 5.03 8.44
N PHE A 21 12.81 3.97 7.91
CA PHE A 21 11.87 3.10 8.62
C PHE A 21 12.08 1.64 8.23
N GLN A 22 11.74 0.70 9.11
CA GLN A 22 11.69 -0.71 8.77
C GLN A 22 10.43 -0.97 7.95
N ALA A 23 10.58 -1.48 6.73
CA ALA A 23 9.43 -1.79 5.87
C ALA A 23 8.87 -3.16 6.28
N PRO A 24 7.62 -3.24 6.78
CA PRO A 24 6.99 -4.52 7.07
C PRO A 24 6.72 -5.29 5.77
N LEU A 25 6.95 -6.59 5.80
CA LEU A 25 6.52 -7.51 4.76
C LEU A 25 5.33 -8.34 5.28
N PRO A 26 4.32 -8.63 4.45
CA PRO A 26 3.22 -9.49 4.85
C PRO A 26 3.71 -10.93 5.07
N SER A 27 3.26 -11.55 6.16
CA SER A 27 3.45 -12.99 6.38
C SER A 27 2.43 -13.84 5.62
N TYR A 28 1.35 -13.22 5.13
CA TYR A 28 0.34 -13.84 4.27
C TYR A 28 0.24 -13.10 2.93
N VAL A 29 0.39 -13.83 1.83
CA VAL A 29 0.13 -13.34 0.47
C VAL A 29 -0.77 -14.35 -0.26
N PRO A 30 -1.91 -13.92 -0.82
CA PRO A 30 -2.86 -14.82 -1.47
C PRO A 30 -2.22 -15.56 -2.65
N ASN A 31 -2.64 -16.81 -2.85
CA ASN A 31 -2.16 -17.72 -3.90
C ASN A 31 -0.65 -18.00 -3.86
N SER A 32 0.00 -17.83 -2.70
CA SER A 32 1.45 -18.03 -2.54
C SER A 32 2.29 -17.22 -3.53
N ALA A 33 1.82 -16.01 -3.87
CA ALA A 33 2.49 -15.15 -4.84
C ALA A 33 3.89 -14.75 -4.37
N ALA A 34 4.82 -14.66 -5.31
CA ALA A 34 6.20 -14.27 -5.04
C ALA A 34 6.36 -12.74 -5.17
N LEU A 35 7.25 -12.16 -4.37
CA LEU A 35 7.71 -10.79 -4.55
C LEU A 35 8.52 -10.71 -5.85
N THR A 36 8.02 -9.98 -6.84
CA THR A 36 8.64 -9.88 -8.18
C THR A 36 9.42 -8.59 -8.35
N GLU A 37 8.97 -7.49 -7.75
CA GLU A 37 9.64 -6.20 -7.87
C GLU A 37 9.67 -5.45 -6.53
N VAL A 38 10.76 -4.73 -6.31
CA VAL A 38 10.89 -3.78 -5.21
C VAL A 38 11.29 -2.44 -5.81
N TRP A 39 10.56 -1.40 -5.46
CA TRP A 39 10.80 -0.04 -5.90
C TRP A 39 11.11 0.83 -4.70
N ALA A 40 12.05 1.76 -4.85
CA ALA A 40 12.40 2.72 -3.81
C ALA A 40 12.56 4.11 -4.41
N SER A 41 12.18 5.14 -3.65
CA SER A 41 12.47 6.51 -4.06
C SER A 41 13.97 6.72 -4.33
N PRO A 42 14.32 7.64 -5.24
CA PRO A 42 15.71 7.97 -5.54
C PRO A 42 16.47 8.50 -4.31
N LYS A 43 17.80 8.34 -4.31
CA LYS A 43 18.67 8.69 -3.16
C LYS A 43 18.74 10.19 -2.89
N ASP A 44 18.45 11.02 -3.87
CA ASP A 44 18.42 12.49 -3.79
C ASP A 44 17.11 13.04 -3.21
N VAL A 45 16.04 12.22 -3.13
CA VAL A 45 14.83 12.57 -2.39
C VAL A 45 15.12 12.64 -0.89
N LYS A 46 14.55 13.62 -0.18
CA LYS A 46 14.69 13.76 1.28
C LYS A 46 14.18 12.50 1.98
N PRO A 47 14.87 11.96 3.00
CA PRO A 47 14.46 10.73 3.69
C PRO A 47 13.01 10.68 4.14
N SER A 48 12.46 11.79 4.65
CA SER A 48 11.07 11.89 5.10
C SER A 48 10.03 11.78 3.98
N MET A 49 10.44 11.97 2.72
CA MET A 49 9.58 11.88 1.53
C MET A 49 9.80 10.58 0.75
N ARG A 50 10.67 9.69 1.25
CA ARG A 50 10.99 8.44 0.55
C ARG A 50 9.90 7.40 0.78
N SER A 51 9.56 6.73 -0.30
CA SER A 51 8.58 5.65 -0.36
C SER A 51 9.23 4.36 -0.83
N LEU A 52 8.63 3.24 -0.46
CA LEU A 52 8.88 1.93 -1.03
C LEU A 52 7.62 1.39 -1.69
N ALA A 53 7.79 0.54 -2.70
CA ALA A 53 6.73 -0.33 -3.17
C ALA A 53 7.22 -1.77 -3.34
N PHE A 54 6.35 -2.71 -3.02
CA PHE A 54 6.52 -4.14 -3.24
C PHE A 54 5.46 -4.60 -4.24
N VAL A 55 5.87 -5.24 -5.33
CA VAL A 55 4.96 -5.79 -6.35
C VAL A 55 5.08 -7.31 -6.34
N TYR A 56 3.95 -7.99 -6.22
CA TYR A 56 3.86 -9.44 -6.19
C TYR A 56 3.30 -10.00 -7.51
N SER A 57 3.64 -11.26 -7.80
CA SER A 57 3.28 -11.93 -9.06
C SER A 57 1.77 -12.08 -9.31
N ASN A 58 0.93 -11.87 -8.29
CA ASN A 58 -0.53 -11.91 -8.38
C ASN A 58 -1.16 -10.51 -8.56
N GLY A 59 -0.36 -9.49 -8.88
CA GLY A 59 -0.84 -8.12 -9.05
C GLY A 59 -1.20 -7.40 -7.74
N LEU A 60 -0.71 -7.91 -6.60
CA LEU A 60 -0.75 -7.18 -5.33
C LEU A 60 0.41 -6.20 -5.26
N THR A 61 0.11 -4.95 -4.91
CA THR A 61 1.09 -3.89 -4.74
C THR A 61 0.97 -3.30 -3.34
N ILE A 62 2.07 -3.23 -2.60
CA ILE A 62 2.13 -2.57 -1.29
C ILE A 62 2.97 -1.32 -1.45
N ILE A 63 2.45 -0.17 -1.03
CA ILE A 63 3.18 1.10 -0.99
C ILE A 63 3.31 1.55 0.45
N ILE A 64 4.50 1.99 0.83
CA ILE A 64 4.85 2.38 2.20
C ILE A 64 5.61 3.69 2.16
N HIS A 65 5.20 4.66 2.98
CA HIS A 65 5.92 5.91 3.16
C HIS A 65 5.68 6.47 4.57
N GLN A 66 6.41 7.53 4.91
CA GLN A 66 6.13 8.28 6.12
C GLN A 66 5.18 9.44 5.84
N GLU A 67 4.23 9.63 6.75
CA GLU A 67 3.39 10.80 6.85
C GLU A 67 3.58 11.43 8.23
N ASP A 68 3.77 12.76 8.26
CA ASP A 68 4.05 13.50 9.49
C ASP A 68 2.78 13.75 10.30
N GLU A 69 1.67 13.91 9.59
CA GLU A 69 0.36 14.17 10.18
C GLU A 69 -0.46 12.89 10.27
N ALA A 70 -1.33 12.82 11.28
CA ALA A 70 -2.28 11.73 11.37
C ALA A 70 -3.35 11.92 10.29
N THR A 71 -3.54 10.90 9.45
CA THR A 71 -4.59 10.91 8.44
C THR A 71 -5.97 10.88 9.11
N ASN A 72 -6.86 11.79 8.71
CA ASN A 72 -8.25 11.78 9.16
C ASN A 72 -9.05 10.72 8.37
N TRP A 73 -8.90 9.45 8.75
CA TRP A 73 -9.55 8.32 8.07
C TRP A 73 -11.08 8.39 8.09
N GLU A 74 -11.68 8.95 9.15
CA GLU A 74 -13.13 9.13 9.25
C GLU A 74 -13.65 10.08 8.16
N ALA A 75 -12.92 11.16 7.88
CA ALA A 75 -13.27 12.08 6.80
C ALA A 75 -13.08 11.45 5.40
N LEU A 76 -12.17 10.48 5.27
CA LEU A 76 -11.94 9.76 4.01
C LEU A 76 -12.90 8.59 3.79
N ALA A 77 -13.57 8.10 4.84
CA ALA A 77 -14.53 6.99 4.80
C ALA A 77 -15.88 7.41 4.17
N THR A 78 -15.81 7.91 2.94
CA THR A 78 -16.96 8.25 2.10
C THR A 78 -17.03 7.29 0.92
N PRO A 79 -18.22 6.90 0.42
CA PRO A 79 -18.33 5.95 -0.68
C PRO A 79 -17.44 6.30 -1.87
N PRO A 80 -16.70 5.32 -2.43
CA PRO A 80 -16.77 3.88 -2.16
C PRO A 80 -15.93 3.39 -0.97
N PHE A 81 -15.26 4.28 -0.23
CA PHE A 81 -14.41 3.92 0.88
C PHE A 81 -15.20 3.65 2.16
N THR A 82 -14.80 2.60 2.87
CA THR A 82 -15.35 2.17 4.15
C THR A 82 -14.28 2.29 5.22
N LEU A 83 -14.67 2.78 6.41
CA LEU A 83 -13.78 2.80 7.57
C LEU A 83 -13.49 1.36 8.02
N ILE A 84 -12.22 1.04 8.23
CA ILE A 84 -11.75 -0.29 8.64
C ILE A 84 -10.74 -0.18 9.79
N ASN A 85 -10.45 -1.31 10.42
CA ASN A 85 -9.47 -1.40 11.49
C ASN A 85 -8.48 -2.53 11.18
N ILE A 86 -7.19 -2.19 11.10
CA ILE A 86 -6.09 -3.14 10.86
C ILE A 86 -5.27 -3.23 12.15
N ASN A 87 -5.35 -4.36 12.85
CA ASN A 87 -4.59 -4.59 14.08
C ASN A 87 -4.71 -3.47 15.14
N GLY A 88 -5.87 -2.82 15.23
CA GLY A 88 -6.11 -1.71 16.18
C GLY A 88 -5.81 -0.32 15.61
N HIS A 89 -5.44 -0.21 14.34
CA HIS A 89 -5.20 1.04 13.64
C HIS A 89 -6.32 1.33 12.65
N ALA A 90 -6.89 2.54 12.74
CA ALA A 90 -7.90 3.01 11.80
C ALA A 90 -7.30 3.14 10.38
N GLY A 91 -8.13 2.86 9.40
CA GLY A 91 -7.81 2.98 7.99
C GLY A 91 -9.07 3.06 7.14
N VAL A 92 -8.90 3.10 5.83
CA VAL A 92 -10.01 2.98 4.87
C VAL A 92 -9.73 1.87 3.87
N GLY A 93 -10.79 1.23 3.41
CA GLY A 93 -10.74 0.22 2.38
C GLY A 93 -11.83 0.39 1.34
N LYS A 94 -11.62 -0.17 0.15
CA LYS A 94 -12.66 -0.38 -0.86
C LYS A 94 -12.38 -1.63 -1.69
N ASP A 95 -13.44 -2.23 -2.21
CA ASP A 95 -13.34 -3.32 -3.19
C ASP A 95 -12.86 -2.81 -4.56
N PRO A 96 -12.22 -3.68 -5.39
CA PRO A 96 -11.97 -3.37 -6.78
C PRO A 96 -13.28 -3.16 -7.54
N GLY A 97 -13.27 -2.27 -8.52
CA GLY A 97 -14.47 -1.97 -9.27
C GLY A 97 -14.26 -0.92 -10.35
N LYS A 98 -15.35 -0.57 -11.03
CA LYS A 98 -15.36 0.50 -12.02
C LYS A 98 -15.84 1.79 -11.38
N GLU A 99 -15.17 2.89 -11.69
CA GLU A 99 -15.60 4.23 -11.30
C GLU A 99 -15.73 5.10 -12.55
N GLU A 100 -16.74 5.96 -12.55
CA GLU A 100 -16.95 6.93 -13.62
C GLU A 100 -16.17 8.20 -13.31
N VAL A 101 -15.22 8.54 -14.18
CA VAL A 101 -14.42 9.75 -14.09
C VAL A 101 -14.58 10.53 -15.38
N MET A 102 -15.10 11.76 -15.27
CA MET A 102 -15.33 12.66 -16.42
C MET A 102 -16.15 12.03 -17.57
N GLY A 103 -17.09 11.14 -17.24
CA GLY A 103 -17.97 10.48 -18.21
C GLY A 103 -17.43 9.18 -18.82
N GLU A 104 -16.26 8.72 -18.37
CA GLU A 104 -15.65 7.46 -18.79
C GLU A 104 -15.50 6.51 -17.60
N TRP A 105 -15.67 5.21 -17.87
CA TRP A 105 -15.52 4.15 -16.87
C TRP A 105 -14.08 3.64 -16.83
N TYR A 106 -13.47 3.72 -15.66
CA TYR A 106 -12.11 3.23 -15.43
C TYR A 106 -12.14 2.09 -14.41
N ASP A 107 -11.33 1.06 -14.65
CA ASP A 107 -11.09 -0.01 -13.68
C ASP A 107 -10.14 0.49 -12.59
N TYR A 108 -10.64 0.55 -11.35
CA TYR A 108 -9.86 0.92 -10.19
C TYR A 108 -9.56 -0.31 -9.32
N PRO A 109 -8.32 -0.45 -8.83
CA PRO A 109 -7.99 -1.51 -7.90
C PRO A 109 -8.73 -1.31 -6.57
N GLY A 110 -8.97 -2.42 -5.88
CA GLY A 110 -9.30 -2.40 -4.47
C GLY A 110 -8.10 -1.89 -3.70
N SER A 111 -8.36 -1.27 -2.55
CA SER A 111 -7.31 -0.69 -1.72
C SER A 111 -7.63 -0.84 -0.25
N VAL A 112 -6.61 -1.03 0.57
CA VAL A 112 -6.65 -0.95 2.03
C VAL A 112 -5.49 -0.08 2.48
N SER A 113 -5.78 1.02 3.15
CA SER A 113 -4.78 1.98 3.63
C SER A 113 -4.97 2.26 5.11
N TRP A 114 -3.89 2.26 5.87
CA TRP A 114 -3.89 2.56 7.30
C TRP A 114 -2.58 3.22 7.72
N GLN A 115 -2.54 3.73 8.96
CA GLN A 115 -1.38 4.41 9.51
C GLN A 115 -1.02 3.87 10.89
N VAL A 116 0.27 3.57 11.08
CA VAL A 116 0.87 3.18 12.38
C VAL A 116 1.96 4.17 12.74
N GLY A 117 1.69 5.03 13.71
CA GLY A 117 2.58 6.17 14.00
C GLY A 117 2.72 7.07 12.76
N ARG A 118 3.95 7.22 12.27
CA ARG A 118 4.24 7.96 11.02
C ARG A 118 4.22 7.08 9.77
N LEU A 119 4.04 5.77 9.88
CA LEU A 119 4.10 4.87 8.73
C LEU A 119 2.71 4.73 8.11
N GLN A 120 2.53 5.26 6.91
CA GLN A 120 1.33 5.03 6.11
C GLN A 120 1.59 3.88 5.13
N ILE A 121 0.70 2.90 5.14
CA ILE A 121 0.79 1.69 4.33
C ILE A 121 -0.47 1.60 3.49
N SER A 122 -0.32 1.18 2.23
CA SER A 122 -1.45 0.93 1.34
C SER A 122 -1.22 -0.35 0.56
N VAL A 123 -2.21 -1.24 0.55
CA VAL A 123 -2.23 -2.48 -0.22
C VAL A 123 -3.26 -2.34 -1.32
N TYR A 124 -2.86 -2.61 -2.56
CA TYR A 124 -3.69 -2.49 -3.75
C TYR A 124 -3.76 -3.82 -4.50
N SER A 125 -4.92 -4.12 -5.09
CA SER A 125 -5.03 -5.18 -6.09
C SER A 125 -6.28 -5.03 -6.95
N GLN A 126 -6.19 -5.38 -8.23
CA GLN A 126 -7.36 -5.51 -9.12
C GLN A 126 -8.06 -6.88 -8.99
N HIS A 127 -7.44 -7.86 -8.32
CA HIS A 127 -7.87 -9.26 -8.35
C HIS A 127 -8.36 -9.79 -7.01
N HIS A 128 -8.24 -9.00 -5.94
CA HIS A 128 -8.58 -9.43 -4.58
C HIS A 128 -9.61 -8.46 -3.99
N SER A 129 -10.58 -9.02 -3.25
CA SER A 129 -11.58 -8.22 -2.53
C SER A 129 -10.95 -7.44 -1.38
N MET A 130 -11.66 -6.43 -0.89
CA MET A 130 -11.25 -5.67 0.29
C MET A 130 -10.99 -6.58 1.50
N GLU A 131 -11.83 -7.60 1.72
CA GLU A 131 -11.63 -8.58 2.80
C GLU A 131 -10.27 -9.27 2.70
N GLU A 132 -9.89 -9.68 1.48
CA GLU A 132 -8.62 -10.37 1.26
C GLU A 132 -7.43 -9.40 1.41
N LEU A 133 -7.58 -8.14 1.00
CA LEU A 133 -6.59 -7.09 1.22
C LEU A 133 -6.41 -6.78 2.72
N ILE A 134 -7.49 -6.81 3.51
CA ILE A 134 -7.44 -6.66 4.98
C ILE A 134 -6.61 -7.81 5.58
N ARG A 135 -6.81 -9.06 5.15
CA ARG A 135 -6.02 -10.20 5.65
C ARG A 135 -4.53 -10.05 5.36
N VAL A 136 -4.17 -9.54 4.18
CA VAL A 136 -2.76 -9.21 3.87
C VAL A 136 -2.24 -8.13 4.81
N ALA A 137 -3.00 -7.04 4.99
CA ALA A 137 -2.64 -5.94 5.87
C ALA A 137 -2.45 -6.38 7.33
N GLU A 138 -3.37 -7.19 7.86
CA GLU A 138 -3.31 -7.72 9.23
C GLU A 138 -2.12 -8.67 9.44
N SER A 139 -1.63 -9.32 8.38
CA SER A 139 -0.46 -10.22 8.44
C SER A 139 0.89 -9.49 8.51
N MET A 140 0.89 -8.16 8.39
CA MET A 140 2.10 -7.34 8.43
C MET A 140 2.46 -7.00 9.87
N GLU A 141 3.57 -7.54 10.36
CA GLU A 141 4.09 -7.16 11.68
C GLU A 141 4.78 -5.79 11.61
N ILE A 142 4.20 -4.82 12.32
CA ILE A 142 4.74 -3.46 12.45
C ILE A 142 5.27 -3.34 13.88
N ARG A 143 6.60 -3.20 14.02
CA ARG A 143 7.32 -3.14 15.30
C ARG A 143 7.97 -1.78 15.48
#